data_AF-A0A9E7FZV4-F1
#
_entry.id   AF-A0A9E7FZV4-F1
#
_cell.length_a   1.000
_cell.length_b   1.000
_cell.length_c   1.000
_cell.angle_alpha   90.00
_cell.angle_beta   90.00
_cell.angle_gamma   90.00
#
_symmetry.space_group_name_H-M   'P 1'
#
loop_
_entity.id
_entity.type
_entity.pdbx_description
1 polymer ?
#
loop_
_entity_poly.entity_id
_entity_poly.type
_entity_poly.pdbx_seq_one_letter_code
_entity_poly.pdbx_strand_id
1 'polypeptide(L)'
;MQQRQGSPVVPPSSDIEEYYSRAYSQIKDHARMEAYRDGILRHQPLISGKVVLNIGCGTGILAIFCALAGATRMHCVLFCPFLVC
;
A
#
# COMPACT_ATOMS: atom_id res chain seq x y z
N MET A 1 11.92 -20.65 9.36
CA MET A 1 11.55 -20.02 8.07
C MET A 1 11.87 -18.53 8.16
N GLN A 2 13.12 -18.17 7.93
CA GLN A 2 13.61 -16.80 8.07
C GLN A 2 13.14 -15.98 6.87
N GLN A 3 12.32 -14.97 7.10
CA GLN A 3 11.98 -13.99 6.07
C GLN A 3 13.27 -13.23 5.73
N ARG A 4 13.85 -13.54 4.56
CA ARG A 4 14.90 -12.74 3.95
C ARG A 4 14.34 -11.34 3.70
N GLN A 5 14.64 -10.40 4.59
CA GLN A 5 14.44 -8.98 4.34
C GLN A 5 15.39 -8.59 3.20
N GLY A 6 14.83 -8.45 2.00
CA GLY A 6 15.54 -7.80 0.90
C GLY A 6 15.82 -6.34 1.31
N SER A 7 17.05 -5.90 1.12
CA SER A 7 17.48 -4.53 1.35
C SER A 7 16.55 -3.52 0.65
N PRO A 8 16.33 -2.32 1.22
CA PRO A 8 15.59 -1.28 0.52
C PRO A 8 16.33 -0.96 -0.79
N VAL A 9 15.67 -1.22 -1.91
CA VAL A 9 16.18 -0.84 -3.24
C VAL A 9 16.03 0.67 -3.32
N VAL A 10 17.13 1.38 -3.07
CA VAL A 10 17.16 2.84 -3.12
C VAL A 10 17.24 3.27 -4.58
N PRO A 11 16.35 4.18 -5.00
CA PRO A 11 16.48 4.93 -6.22
C PRO A 11 17.85 5.45 -6.62
N PRO A 12 18.34 5.30 -7.87
CA PRO A 12 19.37 6.21 -8.36
C PRO A 12 18.83 7.64 -8.27
N SER A 13 19.73 8.58 -7.98
CA SER A 13 19.41 9.93 -7.52
C SER A 13 18.55 10.78 -8.47
N SER A 14 18.44 10.41 -9.75
CA SER A 14 17.62 11.09 -10.76
C SER A 14 16.12 10.77 -10.68
N ASP A 15 15.77 9.62 -10.09
CA ASP A 15 14.41 9.07 -10.22
C ASP A 15 13.60 9.23 -8.92
N ILE A 16 14.21 9.84 -7.90
CA ILE A 16 13.62 10.07 -6.58
C ILE A 16 12.43 11.04 -6.68
N GLU A 17 12.57 12.14 -7.43
CA GLU A 17 11.49 13.12 -7.58
C GLU A 17 10.29 12.55 -8.33
N GLU A 18 10.52 11.75 -9.37
CA GLU A 18 9.45 11.09 -10.11
C GLU A 18 8.70 10.08 -9.23
N TYR A 19 9.44 9.28 -8.45
CA TYR A 19 8.87 8.34 -7.49
C TYR A 19 7.97 9.05 -6.46
N TYR A 20 8.47 10.13 -5.85
CA TYR A 20 7.69 10.92 -4.89
C TYR A 20 6.53 11.66 -5.54
N SER A 21 6.70 12.20 -6.75
CA SER A 21 5.64 12.88 -7.49
C SER A 21 4.47 11.96 -7.78
N ARG A 22 4.75 10.71 -8.18
CA ARG A 22 3.71 9.70 -8.44
C ARG A 22 3.05 9.18 -7.17
N ALA A 23 3.81 8.99 -6.09
CA ALA A 23 3.25 8.70 -4.77
C ALA A 23 2.34 9.85 -4.27
N TYR A 24 2.77 11.10 -4.48
CA TYR A 24 2.06 12.29 -4.06
C TYR A 24 0.78 12.54 -4.86
N SER A 25 0.82 12.37 -6.18
CA SER A 25 -0.38 12.46 -7.03
C SER A 25 -1.43 11.43 -6.62
N GLN A 26 -0.98 10.25 -6.19
CA GLN A 26 -1.85 9.23 -5.66
C GLN A 26 -2.47 9.61 -4.30
N ILE A 27 -1.70 10.17 -3.37
CA ILE A 27 -2.23 10.56 -2.06
C ILE A 27 -3.16 11.78 -2.16
N LYS A 28 -2.88 12.71 -3.08
CA LYS A 28 -3.67 13.94 -3.28
C LYS A 28 -5.04 13.69 -3.92
N ASP A 29 -5.26 12.52 -4.52
CA ASP A 29 -6.55 12.12 -5.08
C ASP A 29 -7.53 11.76 -3.96
N HIS A 30 -8.19 12.77 -3.39
CA HIS A 30 -9.11 12.61 -2.27
C HIS A 30 -10.30 11.70 -2.61
N ALA A 31 -10.91 11.87 -3.79
CA ALA A 31 -12.08 11.10 -4.19
C ALA A 31 -11.77 9.59 -4.25
N ARG A 32 -10.61 9.23 -4.79
CA ARG A 32 -10.16 7.83 -4.82
C ARG A 32 -9.85 7.29 -3.43
N MET A 33 -9.24 8.09 -2.56
CA MET A 33 -8.86 7.68 -1.20
C MET A 33 -10.08 7.49 -0.30
N GLU A 34 -11.09 8.36 -0.43
CA GLU A 34 -12.38 8.21 0.23
C GLU A 34 -13.11 6.96 -0.25
N ALA A 35 -13.14 6.69 -1.56
CA ALA A 35 -13.74 5.47 -2.09
C ALA A 35 -13.08 4.19 -1.53
N TYR A 36 -11.74 4.15 -1.42
CA TYR A 36 -11.05 3.02 -0.80
C TYR A 36 -11.36 2.89 0.69
N ARG A 37 -11.30 4.00 1.43
CA ARG A 37 -11.61 4.04 2.86
C ARG A 37 -13.02 3.54 3.13
N ASP A 38 -14.01 4.08 2.42
CA ASP A 38 -15.42 3.75 2.60
C ASP A 38 -15.70 2.32 2.15
N GLY A 39 -15.08 1.85 1.07
CA GLY A 39 -15.17 0.46 0.64
C GLY A 39 -14.65 -0.50 1.70
N ILE A 40 -13.47 -0.24 2.27
CA ILE A 40 -12.84 -1.08 3.30
C ILE A 40 -13.64 -1.04 4.61
N LEU A 41 -14.03 0.15 5.08
CA LEU A 41 -14.76 0.30 6.33
C LEU A 41 -16.19 -0.25 6.25
N ARG A 42 -16.87 -0.10 5.10
CA ARG A 42 -18.19 -0.71 4.89
C ARG A 42 -18.15 -2.24 4.96
N HIS A 43 -17.01 -2.84 4.59
CA HIS A 43 -16.79 -4.29 4.64
C HIS A 43 -15.92 -4.70 5.84
N GLN A 44 -15.81 -3.85 6.86
CA GLN A 44 -15.05 -4.12 8.08
C GLN A 44 -15.38 -5.48 8.70
N PRO A 45 -16.65 -5.93 8.82
CA PRO A 45 -16.96 -7.24 9.39
C PRO A 45 -16.38 -8.41 8.60
N LEU A 46 -16.13 -8.23 7.29
CA LEU A 46 -15.56 -9.26 6.42
C LEU A 46 -14.03 -9.29 6.47
N ILE A 47 -13.41 -8.20 6.90
CA ILE A 47 -11.96 -7.99 6.96
C ILE A 47 -11.41 -8.28 8.36
N SER A 48 -12.20 -7.97 9.39
CA SER A 48 -11.85 -8.21 10.78
C SER A 48 -11.52 -9.69 11.01
N GLY A 49 -10.36 -9.96 11.61
CA GLY A 49 -9.92 -11.32 11.89
C GLY A 49 -9.26 -12.06 10.72
N LYS A 50 -9.13 -11.43 9.54
CA LYS A 50 -8.57 -12.08 8.34
C LYS A 50 -7.18 -11.61 7.96
N VAL A 51 -6.53 -12.41 7.12
CA VAL A 51 -5.27 -12.06 6.46
C VAL A 51 -5.58 -11.37 5.14
N VAL A 52 -5.03 -10.17 4.92
CA VAL A 52 -5.24 -9.39 3.71
C VAL A 52 -3.94 -9.27 2.93
N LEU A 53 -4.03 -9.43 1.60
CA LEU A 53 -2.90 -9.27 0.68
C LEU A 53 -3.09 -7.97 -0.11
N ASN A 54 -2.17 -7.02 0.05
CA ASN A 54 -2.13 -5.79 -0.71
C ASN A 54 -1.11 -5.93 -1.85
N ILE A 55 -1.61 -5.97 -3.09
CA ILE A 55 -0.79 -6.07 -4.30
C ILE A 55 -0.57 -4.66 -4.84
N GLY A 56 0.70 -4.25 -5.01
CA GLY A 56 1.02 -2.89 -5.47
C GLY A 56 0.95 -1.87 -4.34
N CYS A 57 1.49 -2.23 -3.17
CA CYS A 57 1.34 -1.47 -1.93
C CYS A 57 1.77 0.00 -2.02
N GLY A 58 2.67 0.38 -2.94
CA GLY A 58 3.12 1.77 -3.13
C GLY A 58 3.52 2.42 -1.80
N THR A 59 2.81 3.48 -1.41
CA THR A 59 2.98 4.21 -0.14
C THR A 59 2.44 3.48 1.10
N GLY A 60 1.65 2.42 0.91
CA GLY A 60 1.08 1.60 1.98
C GLY A 60 -0.19 2.14 2.61
N ILE A 61 -0.81 3.17 2.03
CA ILE A 61 -1.98 3.82 2.64
C ILE A 61 -3.21 2.90 2.75
N LEU A 62 -3.43 1.99 1.79
CA LEU A 62 -4.51 0.99 1.89
C LEU A 62 -4.27 -0.02 3.02
N ALA A 63 -3.01 -0.32 3.35
CA ALA A 63 -2.70 -1.22 4.45
C ALA A 63 -3.15 -0.61 5.80
N ILE A 64 -3.03 0.71 5.94
CA ILE A 64 -3.50 1.45 7.12
C ILE A 64 -5.03 1.35 7.24
N PHE A 65 -5.77 1.53 6.15
CA PHE A 65 -7.24 1.41 6.19
C PHE A 65 -7.71 0.02 6.60
N CYS A 66 -7.08 -1.04 6.12
CA CYS A 66 -7.45 -2.40 6.55
C CYS A 66 -7.01 -2.71 7.98
N ALA A 67 -5.92 -2.11 8.47
CA ALA A 67 -5.55 -2.21 9.88
C ALA A 67 -6.61 -1.54 10.76
N LEU A 68 -7.12 -0.37 10.36
CA LEU A 68 -8.25 0.29 11.02
C LEU A 68 -9.54 -0.56 10.95
N ALA A 69 -9.71 -1.35 9.88
CA ALA A 69 -10.80 -2.31 9.76
C ALA A 69 -10.59 -3.60 10.59
N GLY A 70 -9.49 -3.76 11.31
CA GLY A 70 -9.26 -4.90 12.21
C GLY A 70 -8.65 -6.15 11.55
N ALA A 71 -7.94 -5.99 10.43
CA ALA A 71 -7.20 -7.11 9.83
C ALA A 71 -6.15 -7.69 10.80
N THR A 72 -6.07 -9.01 10.92
CA THR A 72 -5.13 -9.70 11.83
C THR A 72 -3.71 -9.69 11.29
N ARG A 73 -3.55 -9.77 9.97
CA ARG A 73 -2.26 -9.73 9.31
C ARG A 73 -2.40 -9.15 7.91
N MET A 74 -1.44 -8.31 7.54
CA MET A 74 -1.35 -7.69 6.23
C MET A 74 -0.06 -8.13 5.56
N HIS A 75 -0.16 -8.63 4.34
CA HIS A 75 0.98 -8.90 3.49
C HIS A 75 0.99 -7.89 2.35
N CYS A 76 2.04 -7.09 2.28
CA CYS A 76 2.22 -6.11 1.23
C CYS A 76 3.23 -6.66 0.23
N VAL A 77 2.80 -6.82 -1.02
CA VAL A 77 3.67 -7.21 -2.12
C VAL A 77 3.85 -5.99 -2.99
N LEU A 78 5.06 -5.44 -2.96
CA LEU A 78 5.50 -4.41 -3.87
C LEU A 78 6.49 -5.05 -4.82
N PHE A 79 6.12 -5.16 -6.09
CA PHE A 79 7.08 -5.46 -7.13
C PHE A 79 7.65 -4.14 -7.64
N CYS A 80 8.87 -3.81 -7.24
CA CYS A 80 9.58 -2.64 -7.70
C CYS A 80 10.91 -3.07 -8.31
N PRO A 81 11.09 -2.83 -9.62
CA PRO A 81 12.40 -2.51 -10.14
C PRO A 81 12.55 -0.98 -10.36
N PHE A 82 11.45 -0.23 -10.56
CA PHE A 82 11.28 1.22 -10.26
C PHE A 82 9.85 1.80 -10.44
N LEU A 83 8.83 0.93 -10.56
CA LEU A 83 7.39 1.25 -10.70
C LEU A 83 6.98 1.61 -12.16
N VAL A 84 6.41 0.64 -12.87
CA VAL A 84 5.79 0.70 -14.22
C VAL A 84 4.27 0.57 -14.00
N CYS A 85 3.32 1.28 -14.63
CA CYS A 85 3.23 1.99 -15.91
C CYS A 85 2.81 3.46 -15.72
#